data_AF-A0A7I7T319-F1
#
_entry.id   AF-A0A7I7T319-F1
#
_cell.length_a   1.000
_cell.length_b   1.000
_cell.length_c   1.000
_cell.angle_alpha   90.00
_cell.angle_beta   90.00
_cell.angle_gamma   90.00
#
_symmetry.space_group_name_H-M   'P 1'
#
loop_
_entity.id
_entity.type
_entity.pdbx_description
1 polymer ?
#
loop_
_entity_poly.entity_id
_entity_poly.type
_entity_poly.pdbx_seq_one_letter_code
_entity_poly.pdbx_strand_id
1 'polypeptide(L)'
;MALRMHPSMVAHELLGTRTVVQIDTQQLPTPGSGYRHRPADASMCGVVGQVVRVKVAGRKGCGRRTVTRVLRGAGVVIVDPAEPADLVVYVLAETLKPEDRRALTESPRPAVAVLNKADLAGFGGEGPVVAAAAHCRRLRELTGVPIYPLAGLAALAAVDDTVIDDELVEALRALTTDPADLGSTDRFAATAHRLPDATRQRLLTQLDLFGIAHGVLAMRDGADRTGLVTALRRASAVDGLLAGIDTAAAPVRYRRLTEAHAAKFPAAGETDEQVAARMAAAVEVVRAAGMTVDDGVTATAHLQRAITWQRYSRGPVSRLHRSCGVDIARGSLRLWERAGGVAEPWEPLGLKP
;
A
#
# COMPACT_ATOMS: atom_id res chain seq x y z
N MET A 1 41.18 -8.35 32.62
CA MET A 1 39.75 -8.31 32.27
C MET A 1 39.47 -6.95 31.64
N ALA A 2 39.74 -6.84 30.33
CA ALA A 2 39.84 -5.57 29.62
C ALA A 2 38.46 -5.04 29.21
N LEU A 3 38.08 -3.86 29.72
CA LEU A 3 36.92 -3.11 29.24
C LEU A 3 37.19 -2.65 27.80
N ARG A 4 36.39 -3.15 26.85
CA ARG A 4 36.30 -2.58 25.49
C ARG A 4 35.60 -1.22 25.59
N MET A 5 36.34 -0.14 25.40
CA MET A 5 35.76 1.18 25.17
C MET A 5 35.35 1.30 23.70
N HIS A 6 34.09 1.65 23.46
CA HIS A 6 33.56 1.96 22.13
C HIS A 6 33.86 3.42 21.76
N PRO A 7 34.36 3.72 20.54
CA PRO A 7 34.57 5.09 20.10
C PRO A 7 33.24 5.76 19.70
N SER A 8 33.01 6.96 20.22
CA SER A 8 31.86 7.84 19.99
C SER A 8 32.21 8.96 19.00
N MET A 9 31.22 9.49 18.26
CA MET A 9 31.41 10.57 17.26
C MET A 9 30.42 11.72 17.47
N VAL A 10 30.82 12.94 17.08
CA VAL A 10 30.07 14.20 17.21
C VAL A 10 30.10 14.93 15.87
N ALA A 11 28.99 15.53 15.44
CA ALA A 11 28.93 16.40 14.26
C ALA A 11 28.76 17.88 14.69
N HIS A 12 29.50 18.80 14.07
CA HIS A 12 29.42 20.22 14.33
C HIS A 12 28.60 20.94 13.24
N GLU A 13 27.56 21.66 13.66
CA GLU A 13 26.88 22.68 12.86
C GLU A 13 27.24 24.04 13.47
N LEU A 14 27.60 25.00 12.61
CA LEU A 14 27.83 26.38 13.01
C LEU A 14 26.48 26.97 13.47
N LEU A 15 26.48 27.44 14.72
CA LEU A 15 25.44 28.19 15.43
C LEU A 15 24.23 27.38 15.93
N GLY A 16 24.35 26.90 17.19
CA GLY A 16 23.30 27.18 18.17
C GLY A 16 22.30 26.09 18.56
N THR A 17 22.72 24.84 18.80
CA THR A 17 22.29 23.98 19.95
C THR A 17 22.93 22.59 19.81
N ARG A 18 23.78 22.21 20.77
CA ARG A 18 24.52 20.93 20.75
C ARG A 18 23.56 19.76 20.87
N THR A 19 23.33 19.01 19.80
CA THR A 19 22.75 17.67 19.91
C THR A 19 23.82 16.61 19.70
N VAL A 20 24.31 16.06 20.82
CA VAL A 20 25.27 14.95 20.80
C VAL A 20 24.53 13.66 20.43
N VAL A 21 24.93 13.02 19.32
CA VAL A 21 24.38 11.73 18.90
C VAL A 21 25.51 10.74 18.74
N GLN A 22 25.57 9.78 19.65
CA GLN A 22 26.51 8.68 19.60
C GLN A 22 26.13 7.73 18.44
N ILE A 23 26.81 7.84 17.30
CA ILE A 23 26.64 6.91 16.18
C ILE A 23 27.45 5.65 16.46
N ASP A 24 26.83 4.48 16.27
CA ASP A 24 27.51 3.20 16.41
C ASP A 24 28.46 2.99 15.22
N THR A 25 29.76 2.90 15.51
CA THR A 25 30.82 2.75 14.50
C THR A 25 30.76 1.41 13.76
N GLN A 26 30.02 0.41 14.27
CA GLN A 26 29.73 -0.81 13.50
C GLN A 26 28.75 -0.57 12.33
N GLN A 27 28.11 0.59 12.28
CA GLN A 27 27.23 1.00 11.18
C GLN A 27 27.96 1.76 10.07
N LEU A 28 29.25 2.10 10.28
CA LEU A 28 30.12 2.67 9.25
C LEU A 28 30.89 1.54 8.54
N PRO A 29 31.09 1.62 7.22
CA PRO A 29 31.98 0.70 6.53
C PRO A 29 33.41 0.82 7.04
N THR A 30 34.13 -0.31 7.06
CA THR A 30 35.56 -0.35 7.35
C THR A 30 36.36 0.42 6.27
N PRO A 31 37.25 1.35 6.64
CA PRO A 31 38.07 2.06 5.67
C PRO A 31 39.10 1.08 5.08
N GLY A 32 38.99 0.77 3.79
CA GLY A 32 39.98 -0.04 3.08
C GLY A 32 39.38 -1.04 2.09
N SER A 33 38.86 -0.53 0.97
CA SER A 33 38.71 -1.31 -0.27
C SER A 33 38.45 -0.32 -1.40
N GLY A 34 39.51 0.11 -2.09
CA GLY A 34 39.38 0.92 -3.30
C GLY A 34 38.57 0.16 -4.35
N TYR A 35 37.39 0.67 -4.69
CA TYR A 35 36.57 0.12 -5.77
C TYR A 35 36.49 1.14 -6.91
N ARG A 36 36.86 0.68 -8.10
CA ARG A 36 36.87 1.47 -9.34
C ARG A 36 35.45 1.87 -9.72
N HIS A 37 35.34 3.13 -10.15
CA HIS A 37 34.17 3.71 -10.78
C HIS A 37 33.73 2.87 -12.00
N ARG A 38 32.48 2.38 -11.99
CA ARG A 38 31.75 1.96 -13.18
C ARG A 38 30.60 2.96 -13.39
N PRO A 39 30.23 3.26 -14.65
CA PRO A 39 29.23 4.29 -14.93
C PRO A 39 27.86 3.84 -14.40
N ALA A 40 27.08 4.82 -14.00
CA ALA A 40 25.72 4.66 -13.52
C ALA A 40 24.80 4.14 -14.63
N ASP A 41 24.50 2.84 -14.60
CA ASP A 41 23.29 2.31 -15.23
C ASP A 41 22.15 2.38 -14.23
N ALA A 42 21.15 3.16 -14.59
CA ALA A 42 19.88 3.30 -13.90
C ALA A 42 19.15 1.95 -13.87
N SER A 43 19.31 1.21 -12.78
CA SER A 43 18.48 0.07 -12.44
C SER A 43 18.22 0.05 -10.93
N MET A 44 17.26 0.86 -10.49
CA MET A 44 16.57 0.65 -9.21
C MET A 44 15.66 -0.60 -9.31
N CYS A 45 16.22 -1.77 -9.58
CA CYS A 45 15.49 -3.03 -9.79
C CYS A 45 15.73 -4.06 -8.67
N GLY A 46 15.88 -3.61 -7.43
CA GLY A 46 16.13 -4.47 -6.27
C GLY A 46 14.91 -4.76 -5.38
N VAL A 47 13.77 -4.12 -5.60
CA VAL A 47 12.53 -4.31 -4.79
C VAL A 47 11.49 -5.18 -5.52
N VAL A 48 11.81 -5.63 -6.74
CA VAL A 48 11.03 -6.67 -7.43
C VAL A 48 11.40 -8.03 -6.82
N GLY A 49 10.61 -8.58 -5.89
CA GLY A 49 10.85 -9.99 -5.53
C GLY A 49 10.27 -10.59 -4.26
N GLN A 50 9.39 -9.92 -3.51
CA GLN A 50 8.61 -10.61 -2.47
C GLN A 50 7.14 -10.28 -2.63
N VAL A 51 6.57 -10.80 -3.71
CA VAL A 51 5.13 -10.76 -3.97
C VAL A 51 4.38 -11.23 -2.73
N VAL A 52 3.48 -10.38 -2.21
CA VAL A 52 2.65 -10.70 -1.06
C VAL A 52 1.47 -11.54 -1.54
N ARG A 53 1.37 -12.76 -1.00
CA ARG A 53 0.29 -13.69 -1.33
C ARG A 53 -0.92 -13.37 -0.49
N VAL A 54 -2.03 -13.10 -1.15
CA VAL A 54 -3.27 -12.69 -0.51
C VAL A 54 -4.30 -13.81 -0.60
N LYS A 55 -4.98 -14.08 0.51
CA LYS A 55 -6.17 -14.96 0.52
C LYS A 55 -7.42 -14.11 0.67
N VAL A 56 -8.46 -14.42 -0.10
CA VAL A 56 -9.78 -13.79 0.05
C VAL A 56 -10.72 -14.71 0.83
N ALA A 57 -11.21 -14.23 1.97
CA ALA A 57 -12.13 -14.92 2.87
C ALA A 57 -13.43 -14.11 3.06
N GLY A 58 -14.43 -14.70 3.71
CA GLY A 58 -15.73 -14.05 3.96
C GLY A 58 -16.89 -15.04 3.86
N ARG A 59 -18.07 -14.63 4.34
CA ARG A 59 -19.27 -15.47 4.32
C ARG A 59 -19.79 -15.70 2.89
N LYS A 60 -20.59 -16.76 2.74
CA LYS A 60 -21.35 -17.02 1.51
C LYS A 60 -22.29 -15.83 1.24
N GLY A 61 -22.35 -15.37 0.00
CA GLY A 61 -23.22 -14.27 -0.42
C GLY A 61 -22.63 -12.86 -0.27
N CYS A 62 -21.47 -12.68 0.36
CA CYS A 62 -20.82 -11.37 0.51
C CYS A 62 -20.10 -10.87 -0.76
N GLY A 63 -20.14 -11.62 -1.86
CA GLY A 63 -19.47 -11.24 -3.13
C GLY A 63 -17.97 -11.56 -3.18
N ARG A 64 -17.52 -12.57 -2.43
CA ARG A 64 -16.11 -13.01 -2.39
C ARG A 64 -15.51 -13.26 -3.78
N ARG A 65 -16.27 -13.87 -4.70
CA ARG A 65 -15.81 -14.13 -6.08
C ARG A 65 -15.56 -12.84 -6.85
N THR A 66 -16.47 -11.86 -6.71
CA THR A 66 -16.32 -10.54 -7.35
C THR A 66 -15.07 -9.84 -6.81
N VAL A 67 -14.89 -9.78 -5.49
CA VAL A 67 -13.68 -9.19 -4.89
C VAL A 67 -12.41 -9.90 -5.35
N THR A 68 -12.40 -11.24 -5.41
CA THR A 68 -11.25 -11.98 -5.96
C THR A 68 -10.93 -11.58 -7.40
N ARG A 69 -11.95 -11.43 -8.27
CA ARG A 69 -11.74 -10.98 -9.66
C ARG A 69 -11.21 -9.55 -9.72
N VAL A 70 -11.77 -8.63 -8.93
CA VAL A 70 -11.31 -7.23 -8.83
C VAL A 70 -9.83 -7.19 -8.43
N LEU A 71 -9.46 -7.90 -7.36
CA LEU A 71 -8.09 -7.90 -6.88
C LEU A 71 -7.12 -8.53 -7.88
N ARG A 72 -7.52 -9.60 -8.58
CA ARG A 72 -6.71 -10.19 -9.66
C ARG A 72 -6.53 -9.23 -10.84
N GLY A 73 -7.60 -8.57 -11.29
CA GLY A 73 -7.53 -7.56 -12.36
C GLY A 73 -6.65 -6.36 -11.95
N ALA A 74 -6.61 -6.03 -10.66
CA ALA A 74 -5.71 -5.02 -10.11
C ALA A 74 -4.26 -5.51 -9.88
N GLY A 75 -3.91 -6.74 -10.29
CA GLY A 75 -2.56 -7.29 -10.17
C GLY A 75 -2.20 -7.86 -8.80
N VAL A 76 -3.15 -7.98 -7.87
CA VAL A 76 -2.92 -8.60 -6.56
C VAL A 76 -2.83 -10.11 -6.71
N VAL A 77 -1.76 -10.70 -6.16
CA VAL A 77 -1.53 -12.15 -6.23
C VAL A 77 -2.40 -12.89 -5.22
N ILE A 78 -3.54 -13.38 -5.71
CA ILE A 78 -4.48 -14.19 -4.96
C ILE A 78 -4.11 -15.66 -5.02
N VAL A 79 -3.82 -16.27 -3.87
CA VAL A 79 -3.52 -17.69 -3.74
C VAL A 79 -4.76 -18.52 -3.46
N ASP A 80 -4.68 -19.82 -3.76
CA ASP A 80 -5.75 -20.75 -3.49
C ASP A 80 -5.99 -20.95 -1.99
N PRO A 81 -7.21 -21.30 -1.56
CA PRO A 81 -7.54 -21.39 -0.13
C PRO A 81 -6.68 -22.37 0.68
N ALA A 82 -6.12 -23.39 0.03
CA ALA A 82 -5.24 -24.40 0.61
C ALA A 82 -3.79 -23.93 0.74
N GLU A 83 -3.40 -22.91 -0.02
CA GLU A 83 -2.03 -22.39 -0.03
C GLU A 83 -1.77 -21.43 1.14
N PRO A 84 -0.51 -21.34 1.59
CA PRO A 84 -0.13 -20.35 2.59
C PRO A 84 -0.21 -18.93 1.99
N ALA A 85 -1.03 -18.09 2.63
CA ALA A 85 -1.09 -16.66 2.37
C ALA A 85 -0.29 -15.86 3.41
N ASP A 86 0.07 -14.63 3.08
CA ASP A 86 0.75 -13.70 3.97
C ASP A 86 -0.20 -12.65 4.53
N LEU A 87 -1.27 -12.33 3.79
CA LEU A 87 -2.30 -11.37 4.16
C LEU A 87 -3.69 -11.94 3.83
N VAL A 88 -4.69 -11.58 4.63
CA VAL A 88 -6.09 -11.94 4.40
C VAL A 88 -6.90 -10.71 4.03
N VAL A 89 -7.58 -10.76 2.88
CA VAL A 89 -8.67 -9.83 2.57
C VAL A 89 -9.98 -10.48 2.98
N TYR A 90 -10.67 -9.91 3.97
CA TYR A 90 -11.92 -10.45 4.49
C TYR A 90 -13.12 -9.66 3.98
N VAL A 91 -14.04 -10.32 3.29
CA VAL A 91 -15.19 -9.69 2.63
C VAL A 91 -16.43 -9.74 3.51
N LEU A 92 -16.96 -8.56 3.82
CA LEU A 92 -18.21 -8.30 4.51
C LEU A 92 -19.25 -7.79 3.53
N ALA A 93 -20.52 -7.97 3.86
CA ALA A 93 -21.63 -7.28 3.20
C ALA A 93 -22.64 -6.84 4.26
N GLU A 94 -23.09 -5.59 4.15
CA GLU A 94 -24.10 -4.92 4.98
C GLU A 94 -23.75 -4.81 6.47
N THR A 95 -23.71 -5.93 7.19
CA THR A 95 -23.59 -5.99 8.65
C THR A 95 -22.44 -6.86 9.09
N LEU A 96 -21.67 -6.38 10.07
CA LEU A 96 -20.66 -7.15 10.78
C LEU A 96 -21.33 -8.18 11.70
N LYS A 97 -21.27 -9.46 11.34
CA LYS A 97 -21.81 -10.53 12.19
C LYS A 97 -20.80 -11.01 13.24
N PRO A 98 -21.23 -11.72 14.30
CA PRO A 98 -20.30 -12.26 15.31
C PRO A 98 -19.19 -13.14 14.70
N GLU A 99 -19.52 -13.98 13.73
CA GLU A 99 -18.55 -14.82 13.02
C GLU A 99 -17.56 -14.00 12.19
N ASP A 100 -17.99 -12.86 11.66
CA ASP A 100 -17.12 -11.95 10.92
C ASP A 100 -16.14 -11.27 11.86
N ARG A 101 -16.63 -10.77 13.00
CA ARG A 101 -15.78 -10.18 14.04
C ARG A 101 -14.74 -11.18 14.51
N ARG A 102 -15.15 -12.42 14.80
CA ARG A 102 -14.25 -13.49 15.22
C ARG A 102 -13.15 -13.75 14.17
N ALA A 103 -13.53 -13.90 12.91
CA ALA A 103 -12.60 -14.15 11.82
C ALA A 103 -11.58 -13.00 11.65
N LEU A 104 -11.98 -11.76 11.91
CA LEU A 104 -11.12 -10.58 11.84
C LEU A 104 -10.18 -10.47 13.06
N THR A 105 -10.69 -10.64 14.27
CA THR A 105 -9.91 -10.42 15.51
C THR A 105 -9.00 -11.59 15.87
N GLU A 106 -9.36 -12.81 15.47
CA GLU A 106 -8.58 -14.03 15.74
C GLU A 106 -7.65 -14.40 14.58
N SER A 107 -7.59 -13.59 13.52
CA SER A 107 -6.72 -13.87 12.36
C SER A 107 -5.24 -13.86 12.79
N PRO A 108 -4.49 -14.96 12.55
CA PRO A 108 -3.05 -14.99 12.84
C PRO A 108 -2.23 -14.19 11.82
N ARG A 109 -2.87 -13.70 10.75
CA ARG A 109 -2.25 -12.94 9.66
C ARG A 109 -2.78 -11.51 9.65
N PRO A 110 -1.99 -10.54 9.16
CA PRO A 110 -2.50 -9.21 8.84
C PRO A 110 -3.76 -9.32 7.99
N ALA A 111 -4.80 -8.58 8.40
CA ALA A 111 -6.09 -8.58 7.75
C ALA A 111 -6.45 -7.18 7.25
N VAL A 112 -7.07 -7.12 6.08
CA VAL A 112 -7.77 -5.94 5.55
C VAL A 112 -9.20 -6.38 5.26
N ALA A 113 -10.19 -5.66 5.76
CA ALA A 113 -11.58 -5.98 5.49
C ALA A 113 -12.14 -5.11 4.35
N VAL A 114 -13.10 -5.68 3.62
CA VAL A 114 -13.82 -5.02 2.54
C VAL A 114 -15.29 -5.08 2.85
N LEU A 115 -15.94 -3.92 2.98
CA LEU A 115 -17.39 -3.81 2.96
C LEU A 115 -17.83 -3.75 1.49
N ASN A 116 -18.10 -4.91 0.92
CA ASN A 116 -18.56 -5.02 -0.46
C ASN A 116 -20.05 -4.64 -0.56
N LYS A 117 -20.48 -4.32 -1.79
CA LYS A 117 -21.82 -3.77 -2.11
C LYS A 117 -22.03 -2.38 -1.50
N ALA A 118 -20.98 -1.55 -1.55
CA ALA A 118 -21.03 -0.19 -1.03
C ALA A 118 -22.09 0.67 -1.75
N ASP A 119 -22.40 0.33 -2.99
CA ASP A 119 -23.49 0.87 -3.80
C ASP A 119 -24.90 0.69 -3.17
N LEU A 120 -25.04 -0.25 -2.23
CA LEU A 120 -26.31 -0.53 -1.53
C LEU A 120 -26.39 0.09 -0.12
N ALA A 121 -25.40 0.86 0.33
CA ALA A 121 -25.36 1.40 1.70
C ALA A 121 -26.35 2.56 1.97
N GLY A 122 -27.27 2.82 1.04
CA GLY A 122 -28.33 3.84 1.12
C GLY A 122 -28.11 5.01 0.17
N PHE A 123 -29.19 5.53 -0.42
CA PHE A 123 -29.16 6.57 -1.46
C PHE A 123 -29.29 8.02 -0.93
N GLY A 124 -29.19 8.22 0.39
CA GLY A 124 -29.29 9.55 1.01
C GLY A 124 -27.94 10.28 1.11
N GLY A 125 -27.97 11.62 1.21
CA GLY A 125 -26.79 12.44 1.46
C GLY A 125 -25.79 12.47 0.29
N GLU A 126 -24.50 12.35 0.58
CA GLU A 126 -23.39 12.41 -0.39
C GLU A 126 -23.24 11.13 -1.24
N GLY A 127 -24.18 10.20 -1.14
CA GLY A 127 -24.24 8.97 -1.93
C GLY A 127 -23.79 7.70 -1.19
N PRO A 128 -24.07 6.53 -1.77
CA PRO A 128 -23.97 5.24 -1.09
C PRO A 128 -22.54 4.88 -0.69
N VAL A 129 -21.55 5.17 -1.53
CA VAL A 129 -20.15 4.84 -1.25
C VAL A 129 -19.58 5.69 -0.11
N VAL A 130 -20.00 6.95 0.02
CA VAL A 130 -19.63 7.81 1.16
C VAL A 130 -20.27 7.30 2.45
N ALA A 131 -21.54 6.92 2.41
CA ALA A 131 -22.22 6.31 3.55
C ALA A 131 -21.53 4.99 3.97
N ALA A 132 -21.14 4.16 3.00
CA ALA A 132 -20.38 2.94 3.24
C ALA A 132 -19.00 3.24 3.84
N ALA A 133 -18.30 4.27 3.39
CA ALA A 133 -17.01 4.70 3.95
C ALA A 133 -17.16 5.13 5.42
N ALA A 134 -18.21 5.89 5.75
CA ALA A 134 -18.52 6.25 7.13
C ALA A 134 -18.83 5.03 7.99
N HIS A 135 -19.55 4.04 7.43
CA HIS A 135 -19.79 2.77 8.11
C HIS A 135 -18.49 1.98 8.36
N CYS A 136 -17.61 1.91 7.37
CA CYS A 136 -16.30 1.26 7.49
C CYS A 136 -15.46 1.86 8.63
N ARG A 137 -15.47 3.19 8.82
CA ARG A 137 -14.78 3.84 9.95
C ARG A 137 -15.29 3.34 11.30
N ARG A 138 -16.62 3.29 11.49
CA ARG A 138 -17.23 2.75 12.72
C ARG A 138 -16.87 1.28 12.94
N LEU A 139 -16.91 0.46 11.89
CA LEU A 139 -16.54 -0.96 12.01
C LEU A 139 -15.05 -1.16 12.30
N ARG A 140 -14.17 -0.29 11.77
CA ARG A 140 -12.74 -0.28 12.10
C ARG A 140 -12.52 0.02 13.58
N GLU A 141 -13.22 0.98 14.17
CA GLU A 141 -13.14 1.26 15.62
C GLU A 141 -13.53 0.05 16.46
N LEU A 142 -14.54 -0.71 16.03
CA LEU A 142 -15.03 -1.91 16.74
C LEU A 142 -14.11 -3.13 16.63
N THR A 143 -13.37 -3.25 15.53
CA THR A 143 -12.58 -4.46 15.20
C THR A 143 -11.08 -4.26 15.30
N GLY A 144 -10.60 -3.01 15.26
CA GLY A 144 -9.18 -2.68 15.11
C GLY A 144 -8.60 -2.98 13.71
N VAL A 145 -9.39 -3.57 12.80
CA VAL A 145 -8.95 -3.94 11.46
C VAL A 145 -9.32 -2.83 10.47
N PRO A 146 -8.43 -2.41 9.56
CA PRO A 146 -8.77 -1.46 8.51
C PRO A 146 -9.83 -2.04 7.57
N ILE A 147 -10.90 -1.27 7.34
CA ILE A 147 -12.06 -1.67 6.54
C ILE A 147 -12.29 -0.62 5.44
N TYR A 148 -12.50 -1.08 4.20
CA TYR A 148 -12.70 -0.22 3.04
C TYR A 148 -14.00 -0.56 2.31
N PRO A 149 -14.77 0.44 1.83
CA PRO A 149 -15.93 0.19 0.99
C PRO A 149 -15.52 -0.28 -0.41
N LEU A 150 -16.37 -1.05 -1.07
CA LEU A 150 -16.20 -1.41 -2.47
C LEU A 150 -17.55 -1.59 -3.17
N ALA A 151 -17.76 -0.89 -4.29
CA ALA A 151 -18.82 -1.24 -5.24
C ALA A 151 -18.24 -2.22 -6.27
N GLY A 152 -18.47 -3.52 -6.04
CA GLY A 152 -17.68 -4.58 -6.65
C GLY A 152 -17.77 -4.69 -8.18
N LEU A 153 -18.94 -4.43 -8.78
CA LEU A 153 -19.12 -4.51 -10.23
C LEU A 153 -18.50 -3.32 -10.96
N ALA A 154 -18.71 -2.10 -10.44
CA ALA A 154 -18.00 -0.91 -10.92
C ALA A 154 -16.47 -1.05 -10.79
N ALA A 155 -15.99 -1.62 -9.67
CA ALA A 155 -14.56 -1.89 -9.48
C ALA A 155 -14.04 -2.90 -10.50
N LEU A 156 -14.81 -3.96 -10.80
CA LEU A 156 -14.42 -4.98 -11.75
C LEU A 156 -14.32 -4.41 -13.16
N ALA A 157 -15.33 -3.64 -13.58
CA ALA A 157 -15.32 -2.96 -14.87
C ALA A 157 -14.16 -1.95 -15.02
N ALA A 158 -13.63 -1.44 -13.91
CA ALA A 158 -12.52 -0.51 -13.90
C ALA A 158 -11.12 -1.16 -13.94
N VAL A 159 -11.02 -2.47 -13.70
CA VAL A 159 -9.73 -3.20 -13.63
C VAL A 159 -9.64 -4.37 -14.60
N ASP A 160 -10.75 -4.80 -15.19
CA ASP A 160 -10.84 -5.86 -16.18
C ASP A 160 -11.28 -5.22 -17.51
N ASP A 161 -10.31 -5.06 -18.42
CA ASP A 161 -10.49 -4.40 -19.73
C ASP A 161 -11.45 -5.15 -20.65
N THR A 162 -11.76 -6.42 -20.34
CA THR A 162 -12.72 -7.24 -21.08
C THR A 162 -14.18 -6.91 -20.74
N VAL A 163 -14.42 -6.20 -19.63
CA VAL A 163 -15.79 -5.91 -19.17
C VAL A 163 -16.41 -4.78 -19.98
N ILE A 164 -15.69 -3.68 -20.16
CA ILE A 164 -16.14 -2.52 -20.94
C ILE A 164 -15.68 -2.73 -22.38
N ASP A 165 -16.49 -3.36 -23.21
CA ASP A 165 -16.24 -3.49 -24.66
C ASP A 165 -16.98 -2.42 -25.47
N ASP A 166 -16.83 -2.43 -26.80
CA ASP A 166 -17.49 -1.45 -27.68
C ASP A 166 -19.02 -1.52 -27.58
N GLU A 167 -19.60 -2.71 -27.42
CA GLU A 167 -21.05 -2.88 -27.27
C GLU A 167 -21.56 -2.20 -25.99
N LEU A 168 -20.89 -2.40 -24.85
CA LEU A 168 -21.28 -1.73 -23.60
C LEU A 168 -21.12 -0.21 -23.69
N VAL A 169 -20.07 0.27 -24.36
CA VAL A 169 -19.84 1.71 -24.57
C VAL A 169 -20.98 2.30 -25.40
N GLU A 170 -21.37 1.67 -26.51
CA GLU A 170 -22.50 2.14 -27.32
C GLU A 170 -23.83 2.05 -26.57
N ALA A 171 -24.04 1.01 -25.76
CA ALA A 171 -25.24 0.88 -24.95
C ALA A 171 -25.35 1.99 -23.89
N LEU A 172 -24.25 2.30 -23.19
CA LEU A 172 -24.19 3.42 -22.24
C LEU A 172 -24.39 4.76 -22.96
N ARG A 173 -23.79 4.95 -24.14
CA ARG A 173 -24.02 6.15 -24.97
C ARG A 173 -25.48 6.26 -25.38
N ALA A 174 -26.12 5.14 -25.72
CA ALA A 174 -27.53 5.14 -26.07
C ALA A 174 -28.41 5.60 -24.89
N LEU A 175 -28.06 5.22 -23.66
CA LEU A 175 -28.76 5.68 -22.45
C LEU A 175 -28.59 7.19 -22.17
N THR A 176 -27.59 7.86 -22.78
CA THR A 176 -27.44 9.31 -22.62
C THR A 176 -28.56 10.09 -23.31
N THR A 177 -28.99 9.65 -24.50
CA THR A 177 -30.01 10.32 -25.33
C THR A 177 -31.41 9.72 -25.20
N ASP A 178 -31.51 8.43 -24.86
CA ASP A 178 -32.77 7.72 -24.60
C ASP A 178 -32.66 7.08 -23.21
N PRO A 179 -33.05 7.79 -22.13
CA PRO A 179 -32.85 7.30 -20.77
C PRO A 179 -33.80 6.14 -20.42
N ALA A 180 -33.25 5.07 -19.85
CA ALA A 180 -34.03 3.98 -19.27
C ALA A 180 -34.47 4.27 -17.82
N ASP A 181 -35.47 3.53 -17.33
CA ASP A 181 -35.89 3.58 -15.92
C ASP A 181 -34.87 2.84 -15.03
N LEU A 182 -34.09 3.60 -14.26
CA LEU A 182 -33.10 3.07 -13.30
C LEU A 182 -33.65 2.91 -11.88
N GLY A 183 -34.97 3.00 -11.68
CA GLY A 183 -35.59 2.91 -10.35
C GLY A 183 -35.49 1.53 -9.70
N SER A 184 -35.38 0.47 -10.51
CA SER A 184 -35.06 -0.90 -10.04
C SER A 184 -34.53 -1.75 -11.18
N THR A 185 -33.96 -2.91 -10.85
CA THR A 185 -33.44 -3.86 -11.84
C THR A 185 -34.56 -4.36 -12.76
N ASP A 186 -35.73 -4.63 -12.17
CA ASP A 186 -36.90 -5.14 -12.88
C ASP A 186 -37.47 -4.07 -13.81
N ARG A 187 -37.49 -2.81 -13.39
CA ARG A 187 -37.95 -1.69 -14.23
C ARG A 187 -37.00 -1.44 -15.39
N PHE A 188 -35.70 -1.45 -15.14
CA PHE A 188 -34.69 -1.32 -16.21
C PHE A 188 -34.81 -2.44 -17.24
N ALA A 189 -35.08 -3.66 -16.78
CA ALA A 189 -35.23 -4.84 -17.63
C ALA A 189 -36.56 -4.87 -18.40
N ALA A 190 -37.69 -4.57 -17.75
CA ALA A 190 -39.02 -4.84 -18.30
C ALA A 190 -39.64 -3.66 -19.06
N THR A 191 -39.23 -2.42 -18.78
CA THR A 191 -39.78 -1.24 -19.46
C THR A 191 -39.39 -1.25 -20.93
N ALA A 192 -40.28 -0.91 -21.87
CA ALA A 192 -39.92 -0.85 -23.29
C ALA A 192 -38.77 0.15 -23.53
N HIS A 193 -37.74 -0.25 -24.29
CA HIS A 193 -36.58 0.58 -24.59
C HIS A 193 -35.99 0.20 -25.95
N ARG A 194 -35.28 1.12 -26.62
CA ARG A 194 -34.60 0.82 -27.89
C ARG A 194 -33.42 -0.14 -27.78
N LEU A 195 -32.95 -0.38 -26.55
CA LEU A 195 -31.84 -1.28 -26.30
C LEU A 195 -32.39 -2.71 -26.23
N PRO A 196 -31.80 -3.68 -26.93
CA PRO A 196 -32.21 -5.07 -26.84
C PRO A 196 -32.19 -5.59 -25.40
N ASP A 197 -33.12 -6.47 -25.06
CA ASP A 197 -33.21 -7.08 -23.73
C ASP A 197 -31.90 -7.74 -23.31
N ALA A 198 -31.24 -8.45 -24.22
CA ALA A 198 -29.96 -9.09 -23.97
C ALA A 198 -28.87 -8.07 -23.56
N THR A 199 -28.79 -6.92 -24.24
CA THR A 199 -27.84 -5.85 -23.93
C THR A 199 -28.15 -5.22 -22.56
N ARG A 200 -29.44 -5.05 -22.22
CA ARG A 200 -29.85 -4.54 -20.89
C ARG A 200 -29.52 -5.52 -19.76
N GLN A 201 -29.77 -6.81 -19.95
CA GLN A 201 -29.38 -7.85 -18.99
C GLN A 201 -27.85 -7.92 -18.82
N ARG A 202 -27.12 -7.73 -19.92
CA ARG A 202 -25.66 -7.66 -19.90
C ARG A 202 -25.17 -6.46 -19.11
N LEU A 203 -25.73 -5.26 -19.33
CA LEU A 203 -25.43 -4.06 -18.55
C LEU A 203 -25.67 -4.28 -17.05
N LEU A 204 -26.82 -4.85 -16.66
CA LEU A 204 -27.11 -5.17 -15.26
C LEU A 204 -26.11 -6.17 -14.66
N THR A 205 -25.70 -7.18 -15.44
CA THR A 205 -24.77 -8.21 -14.99
C THR A 205 -23.36 -7.66 -14.78
N GLN A 206 -22.89 -6.78 -15.67
CA GLN A 206 -21.53 -6.28 -15.66
C GLN A 206 -21.34 -5.05 -14.78
N LEU A 207 -22.35 -4.18 -14.74
CA LEU A 207 -22.23 -2.86 -14.11
C LEU A 207 -23.22 -2.62 -12.99
N ASP A 208 -24.32 -3.37 -12.89
CA ASP A 208 -25.50 -3.03 -12.09
C ASP A 208 -26.06 -1.62 -12.35
N LEU A 209 -27.10 -1.21 -11.62
CA LEU A 209 -27.71 0.11 -11.80
C LEU A 209 -26.78 1.26 -11.37
N PHE A 210 -25.96 1.05 -10.35
CA PHE A 210 -25.00 2.05 -9.86
C PHE A 210 -23.90 2.28 -10.90
N GLY A 211 -23.32 1.21 -11.46
CA GLY A 211 -22.33 1.35 -12.53
C GLY A 211 -22.93 1.93 -13.82
N ILE A 212 -24.16 1.54 -14.20
CA ILE A 212 -24.87 2.15 -15.34
C ILE A 212 -25.06 3.65 -15.13
N ALA A 213 -25.58 4.06 -13.96
CA ALA A 213 -25.82 5.47 -13.66
C ALA A 213 -24.53 6.30 -13.73
N HIS A 214 -23.44 5.82 -13.13
CA HIS A 214 -22.14 6.49 -13.18
C HIS A 214 -21.54 6.51 -14.60
N GLY A 215 -21.73 5.44 -15.38
CA GLY A 215 -21.25 5.37 -16.75
C GLY A 215 -22.00 6.33 -17.69
N VAL A 216 -23.33 6.42 -17.56
CA VAL A 216 -24.16 7.38 -18.30
C VAL A 216 -23.80 8.81 -17.92
N LEU A 217 -23.58 9.09 -16.63
CA LEU A 217 -23.16 10.41 -16.17
C LEU A 217 -21.81 10.81 -16.79
N ALA A 218 -20.80 9.94 -16.73
CA ALA A 218 -19.50 10.21 -17.33
C ALA A 218 -19.58 10.47 -18.85
N MET A 219 -20.38 9.67 -19.57
CA MET A 219 -20.59 9.85 -21.01
C MET A 219 -21.32 11.16 -21.34
N ARG A 220 -22.28 11.59 -20.51
CA ARG A 220 -22.94 12.90 -20.64
C ARG A 220 -21.97 14.05 -20.45
N ASP A 221 -20.97 13.87 -19.58
CA ASP A 221 -19.89 14.83 -19.34
C ASP A 221 -18.80 14.78 -20.45
N GLY A 222 -19.00 14.01 -21.52
CA GLY A 222 -18.10 13.93 -22.67
C GLY A 222 -16.94 12.95 -22.51
N ALA A 223 -16.98 12.05 -21.52
CA ALA A 223 -15.95 11.05 -21.33
C ALA A 223 -15.89 10.08 -22.52
N ASP A 224 -14.67 9.75 -22.94
CA ASP A 224 -14.40 8.60 -23.80
C ASP A 224 -14.34 7.29 -22.97
N ARG A 225 -13.95 6.19 -23.59
CA ARG A 225 -13.79 4.89 -22.92
C ARG A 225 -12.86 4.96 -21.70
N THR A 226 -11.74 5.67 -21.81
CA THR A 226 -10.76 5.82 -20.74
C THR A 226 -11.33 6.65 -19.59
N GLY A 227 -12.06 7.72 -19.92
CA GLY A 227 -12.78 8.54 -18.96
C GLY A 227 -13.87 7.77 -18.23
N LEU A 228 -14.61 6.90 -18.93
CA LEU A 228 -15.61 5.99 -18.33
C LEU A 228 -14.96 5.04 -17.31
N VAL A 229 -13.87 4.37 -17.69
CA VAL A 229 -13.13 3.46 -16.80
C VAL A 229 -12.63 4.23 -15.57
N THR A 230 -12.12 5.44 -15.75
CA THR A 230 -11.67 6.33 -14.66
C THR A 230 -12.82 6.70 -13.72
N ALA A 231 -13.99 7.04 -14.27
CA ALA A 231 -15.18 7.37 -13.49
C ALA A 231 -15.68 6.18 -12.67
N LEU A 232 -15.74 4.99 -13.27
CA LEU A 232 -16.11 3.75 -12.57
C LEU A 232 -15.10 3.39 -11.48
N ARG A 233 -13.80 3.55 -11.75
CA ARG A 233 -12.73 3.33 -10.78
C ARG A 233 -12.94 4.20 -9.54
N ARG A 234 -13.14 5.51 -9.76
CA ARG A 234 -13.38 6.48 -8.68
C ARG A 234 -14.67 6.15 -7.92
N ALA A 235 -15.77 5.88 -8.62
CA ALA A 235 -17.05 5.56 -8.02
C ALA A 235 -16.99 4.28 -7.18
N SER A 236 -16.14 3.32 -7.55
CA SER A 236 -16.06 2.02 -6.87
C SER A 236 -15.34 2.02 -5.53
N ALA A 237 -14.57 3.07 -5.22
CA ALA A 237 -13.63 3.16 -4.10
C ALA A 237 -12.51 2.09 -4.07
N VAL A 238 -12.22 1.42 -5.19
CA VAL A 238 -11.20 0.37 -5.27
C VAL A 238 -9.79 0.85 -4.88
N ASP A 239 -9.43 2.09 -5.21
CA ASP A 239 -8.09 2.62 -4.91
C ASP A 239 -7.79 2.70 -3.42
N GLY A 240 -8.79 3.03 -2.60
CA GLY A 240 -8.64 3.04 -1.14
C GLY A 240 -8.37 1.63 -0.59
N LEU A 241 -9.04 0.61 -1.13
CA LEU A 241 -8.78 -0.78 -0.78
C LEU A 241 -7.37 -1.22 -1.19
N LEU A 242 -6.93 -0.92 -2.42
CA LEU A 242 -5.61 -1.29 -2.90
C LEU A 242 -4.51 -0.64 -2.06
N ALA A 243 -4.63 0.65 -1.78
CA ALA A 243 -3.70 1.35 -0.87
C ALA A 243 -3.70 0.75 0.55
N GLY A 244 -4.86 0.32 1.04
CA GLY A 244 -4.99 -0.38 2.31
C GLY A 244 -4.29 -1.74 2.33
N ILE A 245 -4.39 -2.50 1.25
CA ILE A 245 -3.66 -3.77 1.07
C ILE A 245 -2.16 -3.51 1.04
N ASP A 246 -1.69 -2.51 0.29
CA ASP A 246 -0.28 -2.16 0.22
C ASP A 246 0.31 -1.73 1.57
N THR A 247 -0.47 -0.97 2.34
CA THR A 247 -0.15 -0.57 3.72
C THR A 247 0.05 -1.79 4.61
N ALA A 248 -0.90 -2.73 4.57
CA ALA A 248 -0.83 -3.96 5.37
C ALA A 248 0.25 -4.95 4.88
N ALA A 249 0.62 -4.87 3.60
CA ALA A 249 1.64 -5.68 2.96
C ALA A 249 3.08 -5.18 3.24
N ALA A 250 3.30 -3.89 3.53
CA ALA A 250 4.63 -3.33 3.76
C ALA A 250 5.42 -4.06 4.88
N PRO A 251 4.87 -4.31 6.09
CA PRO A 251 5.57 -5.09 7.12
C PRO A 251 5.88 -6.55 6.72
N VAL A 252 5.08 -7.13 5.83
CA VAL A 252 5.28 -8.49 5.31
C VAL A 252 6.46 -8.50 4.34
N ARG A 253 6.49 -7.57 3.38
CA ARG A 253 7.59 -7.41 2.42
C ARG A 253 8.93 -7.18 3.14
N TYR A 254 8.93 -6.26 4.11
CA TYR A 254 10.11 -5.97 4.90
C TYR A 254 10.65 -7.20 5.65
N ARG A 255 9.79 -7.93 6.38
CA ARG A 255 10.23 -9.14 7.11
C ARG A 255 10.82 -10.20 6.19
N ARG A 256 10.14 -10.50 5.07
CA ARG A 256 10.64 -11.47 4.09
C ARG A 256 11.98 -11.07 3.50
N LEU A 257 12.17 -9.79 3.20
CA LEU A 257 13.45 -9.27 2.71
C LEU A 257 14.55 -9.50 3.76
N THR A 258 14.28 -9.18 5.04
CA THR A 258 15.25 -9.36 6.12
C THR A 258 15.56 -10.84 6.41
N GLU A 259 14.57 -11.72 6.36
CA GLU A 259 14.72 -13.17 6.55
C GLU A 259 15.50 -13.81 5.40
N ALA A 260 15.15 -13.47 4.15
CA ALA A 260 15.84 -13.95 2.97
C ALA A 260 17.32 -13.50 2.95
N HIS A 261 17.60 -12.29 3.45
CA HIS A 261 18.96 -11.81 3.60
C HIS A 261 19.74 -12.60 4.67
N ALA A 262 19.16 -12.77 5.87
CA ALA A 262 19.78 -13.53 6.96
C ALA A 262 20.07 -14.99 6.58
N ALA A 263 19.20 -15.61 5.78
CA ALA A 263 19.38 -16.99 5.32
C ALA A 263 20.50 -17.18 4.29
N LYS A 264 20.79 -16.16 3.46
CA LYS A 264 21.76 -16.28 2.36
C LYS A 264 23.19 -15.87 2.73
N PHE A 265 23.38 -14.97 3.70
CA PHE A 265 24.70 -14.35 3.93
C PHE A 265 25.03 -14.12 5.40
N PRO A 266 25.31 -15.18 6.19
CA PRO A 266 25.72 -14.99 7.59
C PRO A 266 27.14 -14.42 7.76
N ALA A 267 27.98 -14.33 6.71
CA ALA A 267 29.41 -14.03 6.85
C ALA A 267 30.03 -13.05 5.81
N ALA A 268 29.31 -12.68 4.75
CA ALA A 268 29.77 -11.70 3.77
C ALA A 268 28.99 -10.40 3.97
N GLY A 269 29.68 -9.28 4.18
CA GLY A 269 29.04 -7.99 4.47
C GLY A 269 27.94 -7.61 3.48
N GLU A 270 26.95 -6.83 3.95
CA GLU A 270 25.86 -6.32 3.12
C GLU A 270 26.40 -5.46 1.96
N THR A 271 25.99 -5.78 0.73
CA THR A 271 26.21 -4.93 -0.45
C THR A 271 25.36 -3.66 -0.35
N ASP A 272 25.79 -2.59 -1.01
CA ASP A 272 25.03 -1.33 -0.98
C ASP A 272 23.61 -1.47 -1.57
N GLU A 273 23.42 -2.34 -2.57
CA GLU A 273 22.11 -2.63 -3.14
C GLU A 273 21.18 -3.28 -2.12
N GLN A 274 21.70 -4.19 -1.29
CA GLN A 274 20.93 -4.82 -0.21
C GLN A 274 20.57 -3.81 0.88
N VAL A 275 21.50 -2.92 1.25
CA VAL A 275 21.23 -1.83 2.20
C VAL A 275 20.14 -0.90 1.63
N ALA A 276 20.23 -0.52 0.36
CA ALA A 276 19.25 0.33 -0.29
C ALA A 276 17.86 -0.33 -0.35
N ALA A 277 17.80 -1.62 -0.69
CA ALA A 277 16.54 -2.37 -0.72
C ALA A 277 15.89 -2.46 0.66
N ARG A 278 16.67 -2.72 1.72
CA ARG A 278 16.17 -2.75 3.11
C ARG A 278 15.72 -1.39 3.59
N MET A 279 16.48 -0.33 3.29
CA MET A 279 16.07 1.03 3.57
C MET A 279 14.73 1.35 2.87
N ALA A 280 14.59 1.05 1.57
CA ALA A 280 13.35 1.30 0.84
C ALA A 280 12.15 0.57 1.46
N ALA A 281 12.30 -0.72 1.77
CA ALA A 281 11.24 -1.49 2.44
C ALA A 281 10.93 -0.97 3.86
N ALA A 282 11.94 -0.53 4.62
CA ALA A 282 11.74 0.08 5.93
C ALA A 282 11.01 1.43 5.84
N VAL A 283 11.33 2.24 4.84
CA VAL A 283 10.63 3.50 4.53
C VAL A 283 9.16 3.23 4.22
N GLU A 284 8.83 2.21 3.43
CA GLU A 284 7.45 1.81 3.18
C GLU A 284 6.71 1.48 4.48
N VAL A 285 7.32 0.73 5.40
CA VAL A 285 6.71 0.34 6.68
C VAL A 285 6.37 1.57 7.53
N VAL A 286 7.31 2.50 7.69
CA VAL A 286 7.08 3.68 8.54
C VAL A 286 6.10 4.66 7.90
N ARG A 287 6.10 4.78 6.56
CA ARG A 287 5.09 5.55 5.82
C ARG A 287 3.70 4.93 5.94
N ALA A 288 3.59 3.61 5.88
CA ALA A 288 2.35 2.88 6.14
C ALA A 288 1.81 3.12 7.56
N ALA A 289 2.69 3.43 8.53
CA ALA A 289 2.32 3.85 9.88
C ALA A 289 2.02 5.36 10.00
N GLY A 290 1.99 6.10 8.89
CA GLY A 290 1.71 7.55 8.86
C GLY A 290 2.91 8.45 9.13
N MET A 291 4.13 7.91 9.17
CA MET A 291 5.34 8.71 9.37
C MET A 291 5.86 9.28 8.05
N THR A 292 6.41 10.49 8.12
CA THR A 292 7.14 11.08 6.99
C THR A 292 8.61 10.70 7.04
N VAL A 293 9.20 10.51 5.86
CA VAL A 293 10.64 10.30 5.69
C VAL A 293 11.10 11.36 4.70
N ASP A 294 12.06 12.18 5.10
CA ASP A 294 12.64 13.21 4.23
C ASP A 294 13.25 12.58 2.96
N ASP A 295 12.91 13.15 1.81
CA ASP A 295 13.35 12.69 0.49
C ASP A 295 14.56 13.50 -0.04
N GLY A 296 15.16 14.35 0.80
CA GLY A 296 16.34 15.14 0.43
C GLY A 296 17.50 14.27 -0.03
N VAL A 297 18.17 14.75 -1.09
CA VAL A 297 19.25 14.05 -1.82
C VAL A 297 20.65 14.63 -1.57
N THR A 298 20.77 15.65 -0.74
CA THR A 298 22.05 16.25 -0.39
C THR A 298 22.75 15.45 0.71
N ALA A 299 24.09 15.55 0.80
CA ALA A 299 24.84 14.94 1.89
C ALA A 299 24.27 15.35 3.26
N THR A 300 24.00 16.64 3.48
CA THR A 300 23.40 17.13 4.73
C THR A 300 22.04 16.50 5.01
N ALA A 301 21.14 16.41 4.02
CA ALA A 301 19.84 15.77 4.19
C ALA A 301 19.97 14.28 4.55
N HIS A 302 20.88 13.56 3.89
CA HIS A 302 21.17 12.16 4.21
C HIS A 302 21.68 11.98 5.64
N LEU A 303 22.59 12.84 6.11
CA LEU A 303 23.11 12.78 7.48
C LEU A 303 22.02 13.11 8.52
N GLN A 304 21.23 14.16 8.29
CA GLN A 304 20.12 14.53 9.17
C GLN A 304 19.07 13.41 9.26
N ARG A 305 18.74 12.76 8.13
CA ARG A 305 17.87 11.58 8.11
C ARG A 305 18.48 10.43 8.90
N ALA A 306 19.77 10.13 8.71
CA ALA A 306 20.46 9.08 9.47
C ALA A 306 20.37 9.30 10.98
N ILE A 307 20.65 10.52 11.45
CA ILE A 307 20.58 10.90 12.86
C ILE A 307 19.16 10.73 13.41
N THR A 308 18.17 11.25 12.69
CA THR A 308 16.75 11.20 13.11
C THR A 308 16.28 9.76 13.30
N TRP A 309 16.55 8.90 12.32
CA TRP A 309 16.11 7.50 12.37
C TRP A 309 16.92 6.65 13.35
N GLN A 310 18.18 6.99 13.61
CA GLN A 310 18.94 6.36 14.68
C GLN A 310 18.33 6.68 16.06
N ARG A 311 17.98 7.95 16.33
CA ARG A 311 17.29 8.32 17.57
C ARG A 311 15.94 7.62 17.68
N TYR A 312 15.17 7.60 16.60
CA TYR A 312 13.89 6.91 16.53
C TYR A 312 14.01 5.42 16.91
N SER A 313 15.00 4.72 16.36
CA SER A 313 15.23 3.30 16.64
C SER A 313 15.57 3.01 18.10
N ARG A 314 16.18 3.97 18.81
CA ARG A 314 16.53 3.86 20.23
C ARG A 314 15.37 4.24 21.16
N GLY A 315 14.30 4.80 20.63
CA GLY A 315 13.11 5.19 21.38
C GLY A 315 12.24 4.00 21.82
N PRO A 316 11.14 4.28 22.55
CA PRO A 316 10.17 3.28 23.02
C PRO A 316 9.25 2.83 21.88
N VAL A 317 9.83 2.28 20.80
CA VAL A 317 9.12 1.79 19.62
C VAL A 317 9.09 0.27 19.58
N SER A 318 8.15 -0.30 18.82
CA SER A 318 8.07 -1.74 18.59
C SER A 318 9.35 -2.29 17.96
N ARG A 319 9.59 -3.60 18.09
CA ARG A 319 10.76 -4.26 17.49
C ARG A 319 10.82 -4.02 15.97
N LEU A 320 9.68 -4.07 15.29
CA LEU A 320 9.60 -3.80 13.85
C LEU A 320 10.09 -2.39 13.53
N HIS A 321 9.58 -1.38 14.22
CA HIS A 321 9.93 0.03 13.99
C HIS A 321 11.39 0.32 14.37
N ARG A 322 11.91 -0.35 15.41
CA ARG A 322 13.33 -0.30 15.75
C ARG A 322 14.20 -0.81 14.60
N SER A 323 13.88 -1.99 14.05
CA SER A 323 14.62 -2.53 12.91
C SER A 323 14.52 -1.62 11.69
N CYS A 324 13.32 -1.09 11.39
CA CYS A 324 13.13 -0.14 10.30
C CYS A 324 13.99 1.11 10.49
N GLY A 325 14.02 1.70 11.69
CA GLY A 325 14.84 2.88 11.98
C GLY A 325 16.34 2.61 11.83
N VAL A 326 16.81 1.41 12.21
CA VAL A 326 18.21 1.00 11.97
C VAL A 326 18.51 0.90 10.49
N ASP A 327 17.64 0.27 9.69
CA ASP A 327 17.86 0.10 8.26
C ASP A 327 17.77 1.43 7.49
N ILE A 328 16.88 2.33 7.89
CA ILE A 328 16.80 3.69 7.33
C ILE A 328 18.04 4.50 7.69
N ALA A 329 18.51 4.44 8.94
CA ALA A 329 19.73 5.13 9.35
C ALA A 329 20.95 4.62 8.58
N ARG A 330 21.11 3.30 8.47
CA ARG A 330 22.19 2.65 7.73
C ARG A 330 22.19 3.04 6.25
N GLY A 331 21.05 2.94 5.57
CA GLY A 331 20.95 3.33 4.16
C GLY A 331 21.19 4.81 3.93
N SER A 332 20.76 5.66 4.86
CA SER A 332 21.02 7.09 4.78
C SER A 332 22.50 7.42 4.95
N LEU A 333 23.25 6.70 5.81
CA LEU A 333 24.71 6.85 5.91
C LEU A 333 25.44 6.42 4.62
N ARG A 334 24.99 5.34 3.96
CA ARG A 334 25.52 4.94 2.65
C ARG A 334 25.31 6.00 1.57
N LEU A 335 24.13 6.61 1.55
CA LEU A 335 23.82 7.70 0.63
C LEU A 335 24.63 8.96 0.94
N TRP A 336 24.84 9.28 2.23
CA TRP A 336 25.70 10.40 2.66
C TRP A 336 27.15 10.23 2.19
N GLU A 337 27.74 9.05 2.38
CA GLU A 337 29.10 8.74 1.91
C GLU A 337 29.22 8.93 0.39
N ARG A 338 28.26 8.41 -0.38
CA ARG A 338 28.21 8.57 -1.84
C ARG A 338 28.04 10.03 -2.29
N ALA A 339 27.38 10.85 -1.49
CA ALA A 339 27.22 12.28 -1.73
C ALA A 339 28.46 13.11 -1.34
N GLY A 340 29.59 12.47 -1.02
CA GLY A 340 30.85 13.14 -0.65
C GLY A 340 30.95 13.48 0.83
N GLY A 341 30.10 12.88 1.67
CA GLY A 341 30.21 13.00 3.12
C GLY A 341 31.51 12.42 3.66
N VAL A 342 32.26 13.21 4.42
CA VAL A 342 33.52 12.78 5.03
C VAL A 342 33.34 12.71 6.54
N ALA A 343 33.76 11.59 7.15
CA ALA A 343 33.79 11.47 8.59
C ALA A 343 35.01 12.21 9.13
N GLU A 344 34.81 13.20 9.99
CA GLU A 344 35.94 13.86 10.65
C GLU A 344 36.51 12.93 11.74
N PRO A 345 37.85 12.74 11.78
CA PRO A 345 38.50 12.02 12.86
C PRO A 345 38.27 12.74 14.18
N TRP A 346 37.91 12.00 15.23
CA TRP A 346 37.90 12.52 16.58
C TRP A 346 39.36 12.76 17.04
N GLU A 347 39.72 14.02 17.29
CA GLU A 347 40.89 14.35 18.09
C GLU A 347 40.42 14.61 19.53
N PRO A 348 40.91 13.86 20.52
CA PRO A 348 40.70 14.20 21.91
C PRO A 348 41.21 15.61 22.16
N LEU A 349 40.34 16.51 22.59
CA LEU A 349 40.74 17.76 23.23
C LEU A 349 41.69 17.40 24.35
N GLY A 350 42.98 17.62 24.11
CA GLY A 350 44.04 17.31 25.04
C GLY A 350 43.72 17.95 26.38
N LEU A 351 43.48 17.11 27.38
CA LEU A 351 43.73 17.48 28.77
C LEU A 351 45.23 17.81 28.83
N LYS A 352 45.55 19.11 28.73
CA LYS A 352 46.87 19.59 29.12
C LYS A 352 47.08 19.20 30.59
N PRO A 353 48.26 18.67 30.93
CA PRO A 353 48.55 18.13 32.26
C PRO A 353 48.37 19.15 33.39
#